data_AF-A0A529I7I3-F1
#
_entry.id   AF-A0A529I7I3-F1
#
_cell.length_a   1.000
_cell.length_b   1.000
_cell.length_c   1.000
_cell.angle_alpha   90.00
_cell.angle_beta   90.00
_cell.angle_gamma   90.00
#
_symmetry.space_group_name_H-M   'P 1'
#
loop_
_entity.id
_entity.type
_entity.pdbx_description
1 polymer ?
#
loop_
_entity_poly.entity_id
_entity_poly.type
_entity_poly.pdbx_seq_one_letter_code
_entity_poly.pdbx_strand_id
1 'polypeptide(L)'
;MAVRNRSPTGMVKDPVTLACCMVIATSGIYYSFFSLLTWGFVGLALATQERDWRYLPAMALPAGVTLAVLVPILAFFVAVTPGDAGFPARTAADQPLYGFRISDVIIGLEPFGVARNALRDYMAIRGKTEGTDAWPGPVLSAFALLAALFGSLLLRRRGPGVRPAYGGLTPTLNAYLVFCMIYCAPFGLGLIFNLLMRPEIRAQNRIAPFFAFAALLVFFRLWQRVVLRLRSRFGRSIGGVIAAVALVVLVLVNSIGSFALFARQQHALQRQPAFATEMTSIRATLAVADSEGLRRILQLPMAAWPEAPAIRGFELYNHL
;
A
#
# COMPACT_ATOMS: atom_id res chain seq x y z
N MET A 1 -27.38 -4.96 -17.03
CA MET A 1 -27.58 -6.09 -17.96
C MET A 1 -26.48 -6.20 -19.04
N ALA A 2 -25.36 -5.45 -18.95
CA ALA A 2 -24.39 -5.33 -20.07
C ALA A 2 -23.07 -6.13 -19.94
N VAL A 3 -22.85 -6.91 -18.88
CA VAL A 3 -21.54 -7.58 -18.63
C VAL A 3 -21.63 -9.11 -18.77
N ARG A 4 -22.76 -9.62 -19.26
CA ARG A 4 -23.08 -11.05 -19.27
C ARG A 4 -22.37 -11.84 -20.37
N ASN A 5 -21.74 -11.19 -21.35
CA ASN A 5 -21.10 -11.83 -22.51
C ASN A 5 -19.60 -11.55 -22.67
N ARG A 6 -18.95 -10.86 -21.73
CA ARG A 6 -17.48 -10.75 -21.79
C ARG A 6 -16.89 -12.04 -21.24
N SER A 7 -16.21 -12.80 -22.09
CA SER A 7 -15.32 -13.87 -21.63
C SER A 7 -14.36 -13.29 -20.57
N PRO A 8 -13.87 -14.08 -19.61
CA PRO A 8 -12.83 -13.63 -18.67
C PRO A 8 -11.64 -12.98 -19.41
N THR A 9 -11.34 -13.49 -20.61
CA THR A 9 -10.34 -12.95 -21.54
C THR A 9 -10.73 -11.58 -22.13
N GLY A 10 -12.01 -11.27 -22.31
CA GLY A 10 -12.48 -9.98 -22.84
C GLY A 10 -12.43 -8.83 -21.83
N MET A 11 -12.50 -9.10 -20.52
CA MET A 11 -12.31 -8.08 -19.48
C MET A 11 -10.83 -7.72 -19.29
N VAL A 12 -9.96 -8.69 -19.57
CA VAL A 12 -8.51 -8.59 -19.44
C VAL A 12 -7.84 -7.95 -20.66
N LYS A 13 -8.46 -8.09 -21.85
CA LYS A 13 -8.07 -7.37 -23.07
C LYS A 13 -8.54 -5.91 -23.11
N ASP A 14 -9.17 -5.43 -22.05
CA ASP A 14 -9.62 -4.05 -21.96
C ASP A 14 -8.39 -3.10 -21.92
N PRO A 15 -8.34 -2.08 -22.78
CA PRO A 15 -7.17 -1.20 -22.90
C PRO A 15 -6.86 -0.46 -21.59
N VAL A 16 -7.87 -0.20 -20.76
CA VAL A 16 -7.66 0.43 -19.44
C VAL A 16 -6.95 -0.54 -18.50
N THR A 17 -7.35 -1.82 -18.47
CA THR A 17 -6.66 -2.85 -17.68
C THR A 17 -5.19 -2.96 -18.08
N LEU A 18 -4.91 -2.98 -19.39
CA LEU A 18 -3.53 -3.05 -19.90
C LEU A 18 -2.72 -1.80 -19.55
N ALA A 19 -3.30 -0.61 -19.71
CA ALA A 19 -2.66 0.64 -19.30
C ALA A 19 -2.34 0.67 -17.80
N CYS A 20 -3.30 0.24 -16.96
CA CYS A 20 -3.08 0.11 -15.52
C CYS A 20 -1.93 -0.87 -15.21
N CYS A 21 -1.84 -2.01 -15.90
CA CYS A 21 -0.75 -2.96 -15.73
C CYS A 21 0.62 -2.34 -16.10
N MET A 22 0.69 -1.54 -17.17
CA MET A 22 1.92 -0.84 -17.57
C MET A 22 2.33 0.22 -16.53
N VAL A 23 1.38 1.00 -16.01
CA VAL A 23 1.64 1.98 -14.95
C VAL A 23 2.15 1.27 -13.69
N ILE A 24 1.51 0.19 -13.27
CA ILE A 24 1.94 -0.57 -12.10
C ILE A 24 3.35 -1.15 -12.32
N ALA A 25 3.62 -1.70 -13.50
CA ALA A 25 4.91 -2.31 -13.83
C ALA A 25 6.08 -1.30 -13.80
N THR A 26 5.80 -0.04 -14.15
CA THR A 26 6.78 1.06 -14.17
C THR A 26 6.90 1.80 -12.83
N SER A 27 5.98 1.58 -11.89
CA SER A 27 5.96 2.25 -10.58
C SER A 27 7.02 1.73 -9.60
N GLY A 28 7.68 0.62 -9.91
CA GLY A 28 8.77 0.05 -9.11
C GLY A 28 8.61 -1.44 -8.81
N ILE A 29 9.73 -2.11 -8.50
CA ILE A 29 9.82 -3.58 -8.37
C ILE A 29 8.80 -4.15 -7.36
N TYR A 30 8.57 -3.45 -6.24
CA TYR A 30 7.63 -3.88 -5.21
C TYR A 30 6.19 -3.86 -5.71
N TYR A 31 5.76 -2.81 -6.41
CA TYR A 31 4.39 -2.73 -6.92
C TYR A 31 4.16 -3.74 -8.04
N SER A 32 5.15 -3.96 -8.91
CA SER A 32 5.12 -5.02 -9.91
C SER A 32 4.98 -6.40 -9.26
N PHE A 33 5.78 -6.69 -8.23
CA PHE A 33 5.69 -7.94 -7.48
C PHE A 33 4.32 -8.14 -6.81
N PHE A 34 3.81 -7.15 -6.06
CA PHE A 34 2.51 -7.27 -5.41
C PHE A 34 1.36 -7.32 -6.41
N SER A 35 1.49 -6.72 -7.59
CA SER A 35 0.56 -6.88 -8.70
C SER A 35 0.50 -8.33 -9.16
N LEU A 36 1.65 -8.96 -9.42
CA LEU A 36 1.72 -10.38 -9.80
C LEU A 36 1.11 -11.28 -8.72
N LEU A 37 1.43 -11.01 -7.45
CA LEU A 37 0.85 -11.71 -6.30
C LEU A 37 -0.68 -11.57 -6.26
N THR A 38 -1.19 -10.37 -6.56
CA THR A 38 -2.61 -10.05 -6.59
C THR A 38 -3.32 -10.77 -7.74
N TRP A 39 -2.77 -10.74 -8.94
CA TRP A 39 -3.34 -11.46 -10.09
C TRP A 39 -3.36 -12.97 -9.85
N GLY A 40 -2.27 -13.52 -9.30
CA GLY A 40 -2.19 -14.93 -8.91
C GLY A 40 -3.25 -15.30 -7.87
N PHE A 41 -3.37 -14.52 -6.80
CA PHE A 41 -4.37 -14.74 -5.76
C PHE A 41 -5.80 -14.66 -6.30
N VAL A 42 -6.14 -13.60 -7.03
CA VAL A 42 -7.49 -13.39 -7.57
C VAL A 42 -7.84 -14.48 -8.57
N GLY A 43 -6.90 -14.88 -9.43
CA GLY A 43 -7.11 -15.97 -10.38
C GLY A 43 -7.41 -17.29 -9.69
N LEU A 44 -6.63 -17.66 -8.67
CA LEU A 44 -6.83 -18.88 -7.91
C LEU A 44 -8.13 -18.84 -7.09
N ALA A 45 -8.41 -17.72 -6.43
CA ALA A 45 -9.59 -17.54 -5.61
C ALA A 45 -10.88 -17.57 -6.47
N LEU A 46 -10.87 -16.98 -7.67
CA LEU A 46 -12.00 -17.10 -8.60
C LEU A 46 -12.13 -18.51 -9.19
N ALA A 47 -11.02 -19.13 -9.58
CA ALA A 47 -11.03 -20.50 -10.12
C ALA A 47 -11.61 -21.49 -9.11
N THR A 48 -11.24 -21.36 -7.84
CA THR A 48 -11.76 -22.20 -6.75
C THR A 48 -13.21 -21.88 -6.39
N GLN A 49 -13.56 -20.59 -6.27
CA GLN A 49 -14.91 -20.16 -5.91
C GLN A 49 -15.96 -20.52 -6.97
N GLU A 50 -15.65 -20.26 -8.24
CA GLU A 50 -16.57 -20.51 -9.36
C GLU A 50 -16.38 -21.92 -9.96
N ARG A 51 -15.39 -22.68 -9.47
CA ARG A 51 -14.99 -24.01 -10.00
C ARG A 51 -14.69 -23.98 -11.50
N ASP A 52 -14.12 -22.87 -11.98
CA ASP A 52 -13.79 -22.65 -13.38
C ASP A 52 -12.31 -22.24 -13.52
N TRP A 53 -11.47 -23.17 -13.97
CA TRP A 53 -10.03 -22.94 -14.13
C TRP A 53 -9.69 -21.94 -15.24
N ARG A 54 -10.65 -21.53 -16.07
CA ARG A 54 -10.45 -20.51 -17.13
C ARG A 54 -10.05 -19.14 -16.58
N TYR A 55 -10.28 -18.87 -15.28
CA TYR A 55 -9.81 -17.64 -14.64
C TYR A 55 -8.28 -17.59 -14.49
N LEU A 56 -7.58 -18.73 -14.42
CA LEU A 56 -6.12 -18.74 -14.35
C LEU A 56 -5.45 -18.16 -15.61
N PRO A 57 -5.70 -18.67 -16.83
CA PRO A 57 -5.12 -18.08 -18.03
C PRO A 57 -5.63 -16.65 -18.29
N ALA A 58 -6.83 -16.30 -17.82
CA ALA A 58 -7.29 -14.92 -17.88
C ALA A 58 -6.43 -13.99 -17.02
N MET A 59 -6.08 -14.37 -15.79
CA MET A 59 -5.20 -13.58 -14.93
C MET A 59 -3.71 -13.69 -15.31
N ALA A 60 -3.33 -14.69 -16.11
CA ALA A 60 -1.97 -14.82 -16.64
C ALA A 60 -1.60 -13.70 -17.63
N LEU A 61 -2.57 -13.12 -18.37
CA LEU A 61 -2.29 -12.04 -19.32
C LEU A 61 -1.86 -10.72 -18.63
N PRO A 62 -2.56 -10.15 -17.63
CA PRO A 62 -2.10 -8.94 -16.95
C PRO A 62 -0.80 -9.20 -16.17
N ALA A 63 -0.62 -10.41 -15.64
CA ALA A 63 0.64 -10.82 -15.03
C ALA A 63 1.79 -10.85 -16.06
N GLY A 64 1.54 -11.42 -17.25
CA GLY A 64 2.48 -11.47 -18.35
C GLY A 64 2.86 -10.08 -18.87
N VAL A 65 1.90 -9.15 -18.98
CA VAL A 65 2.16 -7.75 -19.34
C VAL A 65 3.02 -7.06 -18.28
N THR A 66 2.70 -7.27 -17.00
CA THR A 66 3.50 -6.72 -15.89
C THR A 66 4.95 -7.24 -15.95
N LEU A 67 5.15 -8.53 -16.21
CA LEU A 67 6.48 -9.14 -16.38
C LEU A 67 7.20 -8.64 -17.64
N ALA A 68 6.50 -8.53 -18.77
CA ALA A 68 7.08 -8.08 -20.03
C ALA A 68 7.62 -6.65 -19.95
N VAL A 69 7.00 -5.80 -19.12
CA VAL A 69 7.50 -4.45 -18.84
C VAL A 69 8.59 -4.45 -17.76
N LEU A 70 8.44 -5.27 -16.72
CA LEU A 70 9.39 -5.31 -15.61
C LEU A 70 10.77 -5.87 -16.01
N VAL A 71 10.82 -6.93 -16.83
CA VAL A 71 12.07 -7.61 -17.18
C VAL A 71 13.07 -6.69 -17.89
N PRO A 72 12.69 -5.90 -18.92
CA PRO A 72 13.59 -4.93 -19.54
C PRO A 72 14.10 -3.86 -18.56
N ILE A 73 13.25 -3.40 -17.63
CA ILE A 73 13.64 -2.42 -16.61
C ILE A 73 14.72 -3.01 -15.71
N LEU A 74 14.53 -4.25 -15.24
CA LEU A 74 15.53 -4.94 -14.42
C LEU A 74 16.83 -5.19 -15.20
N ALA A 75 16.73 -5.61 -16.46
CA ALA A 75 17.89 -5.80 -17.33
C ALA A 75 18.69 -4.50 -17.53
N PHE A 76 17.99 -3.36 -17.71
CA PHE A 76 18.62 -2.05 -17.77
C PHE A 76 19.37 -1.71 -16.49
N PHE A 77 18.76 -1.92 -15.31
CA PHE A 77 19.46 -1.69 -14.04
C PHE A 77 20.71 -2.57 -13.90
N VAL A 78 20.64 -3.84 -14.28
CA VAL A 78 21.80 -4.74 -14.27
C VAL A 78 22.89 -4.24 -15.24
N ALA A 79 22.52 -3.76 -16.42
CA ALA A 79 23.47 -3.29 -17.43
C ALA A 79 24.16 -1.97 -17.07
N VAL A 80 23.50 -1.10 -16.31
CA VAL A 80 24.01 0.24 -15.95
C VAL A 80 24.69 0.26 -14.58
N THR A 81 24.50 -0.78 -13.76
CA THR A 81 25.16 -0.87 -12.44
C THR A 81 26.64 -1.22 -12.64
N PRO A 82 27.60 -0.41 -12.14
CA PRO A 82 29.02 -0.75 -12.19
C PRO A 82 29.28 -2.12 -11.55
N GLY A 83 30.15 -2.94 -12.15
CA GLY A 83 30.39 -4.33 -11.73
C GLY A 83 30.77 -4.51 -10.25
N ASP A 84 31.32 -3.47 -9.63
CA ASP A 84 31.77 -3.46 -8.24
C ASP A 84 30.82 -2.70 -7.29
N ALA A 85 29.83 -1.98 -7.84
CA ALA A 85 28.78 -1.32 -7.08
C ALA A 85 27.69 -2.35 -6.74
N GLY A 86 28.05 -3.34 -5.93
CA GLY A 86 27.09 -4.29 -5.41
C GLY A 86 25.95 -3.55 -4.72
N PHE A 87 24.70 -3.88 -5.06
CA PHE A 87 23.58 -3.46 -4.24
C PHE A 87 23.85 -3.96 -2.81
N PRO A 88 23.61 -3.14 -1.77
CA PRO A 88 23.83 -3.57 -0.40
C PRO A 88 23.06 -4.87 -0.16
N ALA A 89 23.74 -5.87 0.41
CA ALA A 89 23.14 -7.17 0.66
C ALA A 89 21.89 -6.98 1.54
N ARG A 90 20.75 -7.48 1.07
CA ARG A 90 19.49 -7.47 1.82
C ARG A 90 19.29 -8.85 2.43
N THR A 91 18.81 -8.91 3.67
CA THR A 91 18.60 -10.18 4.36
C THR A 91 17.12 -10.40 4.65
N ALA A 92 16.74 -11.66 4.81
CA ALA A 92 15.38 -12.00 5.22
C ALA A 92 15.05 -11.50 6.64
N ALA A 93 16.08 -11.28 7.48
CA ALA A 93 15.95 -10.77 8.84
C ALA A 93 15.37 -9.34 8.90
N ASP A 94 15.41 -8.64 7.78
CA ASP A 94 14.90 -7.27 7.66
C ASP A 94 13.37 -7.24 7.47
N GLN A 95 12.74 -8.38 7.14
CA GLN A 95 11.29 -8.44 6.90
C GLN A 95 10.43 -7.89 8.04
N PRO A 96 10.71 -8.19 9.33
CA PRO A 96 9.91 -7.67 10.44
C PRO A 96 9.98 -6.15 10.59
N LEU A 97 11.05 -5.51 10.08
CA LEU A 97 11.22 -4.07 10.08
C LEU A 97 10.31 -3.39 9.05
N TYR A 98 10.13 -4.03 7.89
CA TYR A 98 9.33 -3.53 6.78
C TYR A 98 8.00 -4.30 6.61
N GLY A 99 7.58 -5.03 7.64
CA GLY A 99 6.33 -5.80 7.65
C GLY A 99 5.10 -4.92 7.88
N PHE A 100 3.94 -5.39 7.43
CA PHE A 100 2.65 -4.75 7.64
C PHE A 100 2.11 -5.12 9.04
N ARG A 101 2.36 -4.27 10.03
CA ARG A 101 1.97 -4.52 11.42
C ARG A 101 0.49 -4.21 11.62
N ILE A 102 -0.28 -5.20 12.09
CA ILE A 102 -1.70 -5.01 12.42
C ILE A 102 -1.89 -3.97 13.53
N SER A 103 -0.94 -3.91 14.47
CA SER A 103 -0.97 -2.95 15.56
C SER A 103 -0.75 -1.50 15.12
N ASP A 104 -0.16 -1.24 13.94
CA ASP A 104 0.05 0.13 13.43
C ASP A 104 -1.26 0.88 13.17
N VAL A 105 -2.41 0.19 13.13
CA VAL A 105 -3.74 0.84 13.08
C VAL A 105 -3.95 1.82 14.23
N ILE A 106 -3.35 1.58 15.41
CA ILE A 106 -3.48 2.47 16.57
C ILE A 106 -2.86 3.86 16.32
N ILE A 107 -1.86 3.95 15.43
CA ILE A 107 -1.21 5.22 15.06
C ILE A 107 -2.22 6.14 14.37
N GLY A 108 -3.08 5.58 13.52
CA GLY A 108 -4.15 6.33 12.85
C GLY A 108 -5.20 6.91 13.82
N LEU A 109 -5.22 6.47 15.09
CA LEU A 109 -6.11 6.99 16.12
C LEU A 109 -5.53 8.17 16.90
N GLU A 110 -4.22 8.46 16.75
CA GLU A 110 -3.54 9.56 17.44
C GLU A 110 -4.25 10.92 17.30
N PRO A 111 -4.73 11.34 16.10
CA PRO A 111 -5.37 12.64 15.94
C PRO A 111 -6.66 12.81 16.74
N PHE A 112 -7.31 11.70 17.14
CA PHE A 112 -8.52 11.71 17.95
C PHE A 112 -8.23 11.72 19.45
N GLY A 113 -6.95 11.61 19.85
CA GLY A 113 -6.54 11.56 21.25
C GLY A 113 -7.05 10.32 21.99
N VAL A 114 -7.46 9.28 21.28
CA VAL A 114 -7.97 8.03 21.85
C VAL A 114 -6.81 7.16 22.30
N ALA A 115 -6.92 6.56 23.48
CA ALA A 115 -5.96 5.58 24.00
C ALA A 115 -4.49 6.06 24.03
N ARG A 116 -4.23 7.35 24.37
CA ARG A 116 -2.89 7.96 24.38
C ARG A 116 -1.84 7.14 25.14
N ASN A 117 -2.20 6.56 26.28
CA ASN A 117 -1.30 5.70 27.05
C ASN A 117 -0.92 4.45 26.26
N ALA A 118 -1.91 3.76 25.67
CA ALA A 118 -1.66 2.58 24.85
C ALA A 118 -0.85 2.92 23.58
N LEU A 119 -1.07 4.08 22.97
CA LEU A 119 -0.25 4.55 21.85
C LEU A 119 1.20 4.81 22.27
N ARG A 120 1.43 5.46 23.42
CA ARG A 120 2.77 5.70 23.95
C ARG A 120 3.48 4.38 24.25
N ASP A 121 2.81 3.48 24.94
CA ASP A 121 3.36 2.17 25.29
C ASP A 121 3.61 1.34 24.03
N TYR A 122 2.71 1.43 23.04
CA TYR A 122 2.90 0.81 21.73
C TYR A 122 4.13 1.37 21.01
N MET A 123 4.30 2.69 20.94
CA MET A 123 5.46 3.31 20.28
C MET A 123 6.78 2.90 20.95
N ALA A 124 6.78 2.69 22.27
CA ALA A 124 7.94 2.17 22.99
C ALA A 124 8.28 0.71 22.59
N ILE A 125 7.26 -0.14 22.39
CA ILE A 125 7.43 -1.54 21.97
C ILE A 125 7.74 -1.65 20.48
N ARG A 126 7.14 -0.78 19.65
CA ARG A 126 7.24 -0.81 18.19
C ARG A 126 8.69 -0.67 17.73
N GLY A 127 9.46 0.20 18.39
CA GLY A 127 10.84 0.54 18.01
C GLY A 127 10.95 1.38 16.74
N LYS A 128 12.17 1.57 16.25
CA LYS A 128 12.44 2.21 14.94
C LYS A 128 12.05 1.22 13.84
N THR A 129 10.97 1.48 13.10
CA THR A 129 10.52 0.62 11.98
C THR A 129 9.89 1.46 10.87
N GLU A 130 10.01 1.01 9.61
CA GLU A 130 9.48 1.72 8.42
C GLU A 130 7.96 1.47 8.27
N GLY A 131 7.26 2.37 7.56
CA GLY A 131 5.89 2.15 7.09
C GLY A 131 4.77 2.48 8.07
N THR A 132 4.92 3.54 8.86
CA THR A 132 3.84 4.07 9.72
C THR A 132 2.60 4.50 8.94
N ASP A 133 2.72 4.67 7.62
CA ASP A 133 1.70 5.12 6.67
C ASP A 133 1.10 3.98 5.82
N ALA A 134 1.43 2.72 6.12
CA ALA A 134 0.92 1.58 5.35
C ALA A 134 -0.61 1.38 5.48
N TRP A 135 -1.22 1.88 6.56
CA TRP A 135 -2.66 1.76 6.81
C TRP A 135 -3.44 2.93 6.18
N PRO A 136 -4.57 2.66 5.49
CA PRO A 136 -5.27 3.66 4.67
C PRO A 136 -6.16 4.64 5.46
N GLY A 137 -5.78 4.96 6.70
CA GLY A 137 -6.53 5.83 7.61
C GLY A 137 -7.44 5.07 8.59
N PRO A 138 -7.89 5.72 9.68
CA PRO A 138 -8.54 5.06 10.82
C PRO A 138 -9.83 4.33 10.46
N VAL A 139 -10.69 4.94 9.62
CA VAL A 139 -12.01 4.36 9.27
C VAL A 139 -11.82 3.14 8.38
N LEU A 140 -11.03 3.27 7.31
CA LEU A 140 -10.84 2.19 6.35
C LEU A 140 -10.01 1.05 6.97
N SER A 141 -9.08 1.35 7.88
CA SER A 141 -8.32 0.34 8.62
C SER A 141 -9.21 -0.46 9.58
N ALA A 142 -10.02 0.22 10.39
CA ALA A 142 -10.99 -0.43 11.27
C ALA A 142 -11.97 -1.29 10.44
N PHE A 143 -12.44 -0.75 9.32
CA PHE A 143 -13.32 -1.49 8.42
C PHE A 143 -12.62 -2.71 7.80
N ALA A 144 -11.37 -2.59 7.35
CA ALA A 144 -10.62 -3.70 6.78
C ALA A 144 -10.39 -4.82 7.79
N LEU A 145 -10.11 -4.49 9.06
CA LEU A 145 -10.00 -5.46 10.15
C LEU A 145 -11.34 -6.16 10.42
N LEU A 146 -12.43 -5.40 10.50
CA LEU A 146 -13.77 -5.98 10.68
C LEU A 146 -14.18 -6.84 9.49
N ALA A 147 -13.83 -6.46 8.27
CA ALA A 147 -14.05 -7.25 7.07
C ALA A 147 -13.23 -8.54 7.10
N ALA A 148 -11.94 -8.47 7.45
CA ALA A 148 -11.09 -9.65 7.60
C ALA A 148 -11.67 -10.66 8.62
N LEU A 149 -12.15 -10.19 9.77
CA LEU A 149 -12.69 -11.03 10.84
C LEU A 149 -14.12 -11.55 10.56
N PHE A 150 -15.02 -10.68 10.12
CA PHE A 150 -16.46 -10.95 10.04
C PHE A 150 -17.01 -10.99 8.62
N GLY A 151 -16.19 -10.73 7.61
CA GLY A 151 -16.61 -10.64 6.22
C GLY A 151 -17.25 -11.93 5.71
N SER A 152 -16.77 -13.10 6.14
CA SER A 152 -17.38 -14.40 5.81
C SER A 152 -18.83 -14.52 6.31
N LEU A 153 -19.14 -13.96 7.49
CA LEU A 153 -20.48 -13.95 8.10
C LEU A 153 -21.38 -12.90 7.44
N LEU A 154 -20.85 -11.71 7.16
CA LEU A 154 -21.58 -10.58 6.56
C LEU A 154 -21.87 -10.77 5.06
N LEU A 155 -21.07 -11.61 4.38
CA LEU A 155 -21.15 -11.86 2.95
C LEU A 155 -21.80 -13.21 2.61
N ARG A 156 -22.17 -14.02 3.61
CA ARG A 156 -22.95 -15.25 3.41
C ARG A 156 -24.24 -14.92 2.65
N ARG A 157 -24.42 -15.54 1.48
CA ARG A 157 -25.63 -15.41 0.67
C ARG A 157 -26.82 -15.99 1.44
N ARG A 158 -27.77 -15.14 1.83
CA ARG A 158 -29.12 -15.58 2.18
C ARG A 158 -29.90 -15.78 0.87
N GLY A 159 -29.84 -16.98 0.29
CA GLY A 159 -30.72 -17.35 -0.81
C GLY A 159 -30.09 -18.33 -1.83
N PRO A 160 -30.70 -19.50 -2.08
CA PRO A 160 -30.36 -20.32 -3.23
C PRO A 160 -30.80 -19.62 -4.52
N GLY A 161 -29.90 -19.48 -5.50
CA GLY A 161 -30.26 -19.07 -6.87
C GLY A 161 -29.82 -17.69 -7.37
N VAL A 162 -29.33 -16.78 -6.52
CA VAL A 162 -28.84 -15.47 -7.00
C VAL A 162 -27.41 -15.62 -7.53
N ARG A 163 -27.26 -15.85 -8.84
CA ARG A 163 -25.95 -15.78 -9.54
C ARG A 163 -25.52 -14.31 -9.65
N PRO A 164 -24.25 -13.97 -9.35
CA PRO A 164 -23.88 -12.60 -9.06
C PRO A 164 -23.63 -11.80 -10.35
N ALA A 165 -24.38 -10.72 -10.55
CA ALA A 165 -23.85 -9.56 -11.24
C ALA A 165 -23.03 -8.75 -10.21
N TYR A 166 -21.69 -8.74 -10.33
CA TYR A 166 -20.72 -8.02 -9.49
C TYR A 166 -20.66 -8.36 -7.98
N GLY A 167 -21.68 -8.98 -7.39
CA GLY A 167 -21.71 -9.41 -5.99
C GLY A 167 -20.87 -10.65 -5.66
N GLY A 168 -20.15 -11.21 -6.64
CA GLY A 168 -19.34 -12.42 -6.50
C GLY A 168 -17.89 -12.16 -6.10
N LEU A 169 -17.38 -10.93 -6.31
CA LEU A 169 -15.99 -10.57 -6.01
C LEU A 169 -15.77 -10.19 -4.55
N THR A 170 -16.82 -9.85 -3.79
CA THR A 170 -16.66 -9.41 -2.40
C THR A 170 -16.04 -10.47 -1.48
N PRO A 171 -16.45 -11.76 -1.56
CA PRO A 171 -15.75 -12.83 -0.84
C PRO A 171 -14.27 -12.95 -1.23
N THR A 172 -13.97 -12.83 -2.53
CA THR A 172 -12.60 -12.85 -3.07
C THR A 172 -11.76 -11.69 -2.52
N LEU A 173 -12.30 -10.47 -2.52
CA LEU A 173 -11.64 -9.27 -1.97
C LEU A 173 -11.45 -9.39 -0.45
N ASN A 174 -12.41 -9.97 0.25
CA ASN A 174 -12.29 -10.21 1.69
C ASN A 174 -11.18 -11.23 2.00
N ALA A 175 -11.13 -12.32 1.24
CA ALA A 175 -10.05 -13.30 1.34
C ALA A 175 -8.70 -12.69 0.98
N TYR A 176 -8.67 -11.76 0.01
CA TYR A 176 -7.47 -11.02 -0.35
C TYR A 176 -6.98 -10.11 0.79
N LEU A 177 -7.87 -9.40 1.49
CA LEU A 177 -7.49 -8.61 2.67
C LEU A 177 -6.84 -9.48 3.75
N VAL A 178 -7.43 -10.65 4.03
CA VAL A 178 -6.88 -11.62 4.99
C VAL A 178 -5.51 -12.12 4.51
N PHE A 179 -5.40 -12.46 3.23
CA PHE A 179 -4.14 -12.88 2.62
C PHE A 179 -3.06 -11.81 2.75
N CYS A 180 -3.34 -10.55 2.43
CA CYS A 180 -2.39 -9.45 2.58
C CYS A 180 -1.91 -9.32 4.02
N MET A 181 -2.81 -9.39 5.01
CA MET A 181 -2.44 -9.32 6.43
C MET A 181 -1.54 -10.47 6.84
N ILE A 182 -1.86 -11.72 6.45
CA ILE A 182 -1.06 -12.90 6.81
C ILE A 182 0.28 -12.92 6.08
N TYR A 183 0.29 -12.53 4.80
CA TYR A 183 1.50 -12.49 3.98
C TYR A 183 2.48 -11.43 4.50
N CYS A 184 1.97 -10.24 4.80
CA CYS A 184 2.83 -9.10 5.13
C CYS A 184 3.10 -8.93 6.62
N ALA A 185 2.41 -9.66 7.51
CA ALA A 185 2.67 -9.61 8.94
C ALA A 185 4.17 -9.86 9.23
N PRO A 186 4.76 -9.17 10.22
CA PRO A 186 6.10 -9.51 10.71
C PRO A 186 6.16 -11.00 11.06
N PHE A 187 7.19 -11.69 10.56
CA PHE A 187 7.33 -13.15 10.70
C PHE A 187 6.20 -13.99 10.06
N GLY A 188 5.42 -13.41 9.14
CA GLY A 188 4.34 -14.06 8.40
C GLY A 188 4.83 -14.85 7.17
N LEU A 189 3.90 -15.15 6.23
CA LEU A 189 4.24 -15.95 5.04
C LEU A 189 5.25 -15.26 4.13
N GLY A 190 5.30 -13.94 4.14
CA GLY A 190 6.30 -13.19 3.39
C GLY A 190 7.72 -13.41 3.90
N LEU A 191 7.93 -13.75 5.19
CA LEU A 191 9.27 -14.12 5.66
C LEU A 191 9.72 -15.45 5.04
N ILE A 192 8.80 -16.42 4.92
CA ILE A 192 9.07 -17.70 4.24
C ILE A 192 9.51 -17.45 2.79
N PHE A 193 8.82 -16.53 2.10
CA PHE A 193 9.22 -16.13 0.75
C PHE A 193 10.64 -15.53 0.73
N ASN A 194 10.97 -14.64 1.68
CA ASN A 194 12.29 -14.02 1.73
C ASN A 194 13.41 -15.02 2.05
N LEU A 195 13.12 -16.06 2.85
CA LEU A 195 14.07 -17.12 3.20
C LEU A 195 14.30 -18.11 2.04
N LEU A 196 13.24 -18.47 1.32
CA LEU A 196 13.30 -19.55 0.31
C LEU A 196 13.55 -19.05 -1.11
N MET A 197 13.12 -17.82 -1.44
CA MET A 197 13.16 -17.30 -2.80
C MET A 197 14.18 -16.19 -2.94
N ARG A 198 13.88 -15.00 -2.40
CA ARG A 198 14.65 -13.78 -2.61
C ARG A 198 14.45 -12.78 -1.46
N PRO A 199 15.48 -12.48 -0.65
CA PRO A 199 15.37 -11.53 0.46
C PRO A 199 15.20 -10.07 0.01
N GLU A 200 15.39 -9.78 -1.29
CA GLU A 200 15.29 -8.44 -1.87
C GLU A 200 13.86 -7.86 -1.78
N ILE A 201 12.84 -8.71 -1.65
CA ILE A 201 11.42 -8.32 -1.49
C ILE A 201 11.01 -8.28 -0.01
N ARG A 202 11.84 -7.62 0.81
CA ARG A 202 11.63 -7.49 2.27
C ARG A 202 10.54 -6.49 2.67
N ALA A 203 10.32 -5.44 1.88
CA ALA A 203 9.38 -4.37 2.21
C ALA A 203 7.92 -4.67 1.87
N GLN A 204 7.32 -5.50 2.72
CA GLN A 204 5.97 -6.03 2.54
C GLN A 204 4.87 -5.04 2.92
N ASN A 205 5.19 -4.04 3.75
CA ASN A 205 4.33 -2.88 3.99
C ASN A 205 3.96 -2.11 2.71
N ARG A 206 4.75 -2.22 1.63
CA ARG A 206 4.47 -1.60 0.32
C ARG A 206 3.31 -2.24 -0.45
N ILE A 207 2.70 -3.30 0.07
CA ILE A 207 1.40 -3.81 -0.44
C ILE A 207 0.25 -2.83 -0.17
N ALA A 208 0.46 -1.83 0.71
CA ALA A 208 -0.53 -0.89 1.21
C ALA A 208 -1.51 -0.34 0.15
N PRO A 209 -1.09 0.10 -1.06
CA PRO A 209 -2.03 0.59 -2.06
C PRO A 209 -3.04 -0.46 -2.54
N PHE A 210 -2.59 -1.71 -2.74
CA PHE A 210 -3.46 -2.82 -3.15
C PHE A 210 -4.42 -3.20 -2.02
N PHE A 211 -3.91 -3.26 -0.79
CA PHE A 211 -4.70 -3.51 0.40
C PHE A 211 -5.79 -2.44 0.59
N ALA A 212 -5.41 -1.16 0.50
CA ALA A 212 -6.32 -0.02 0.61
C ALA A 212 -7.41 -0.04 -0.46
N PHE A 213 -7.04 -0.34 -1.71
CA PHE A 213 -7.98 -0.44 -2.80
C PHE A 213 -8.99 -1.58 -2.59
N ALA A 214 -8.52 -2.77 -2.19
CA ALA A 214 -9.41 -3.88 -1.87
C ALA A 214 -10.35 -3.55 -0.69
N ALA A 215 -9.84 -2.90 0.35
CA ALA A 215 -10.63 -2.45 1.49
C ALA A 215 -11.73 -1.47 1.06
N LEU A 216 -11.39 -0.52 0.17
CA LEU A 216 -12.32 0.46 -0.37
C LEU A 216 -13.45 -0.19 -1.18
N LEU A 217 -13.13 -1.20 -2.01
CA LEU A 217 -14.14 -1.93 -2.78
C LEU A 217 -15.10 -2.71 -1.88
N VAL A 218 -14.58 -3.37 -0.83
CA VAL A 218 -15.43 -4.05 0.16
C VAL A 218 -16.28 -3.04 0.92
N PHE A 219 -15.70 -1.88 1.26
CA PHE A 219 -16.39 -0.77 1.93
C PHE A 219 -17.56 -0.26 1.10
N PHE A 220 -17.36 0.10 -0.17
CA PHE A 220 -18.45 0.60 -1.02
C PHE A 220 -19.57 -0.43 -1.20
N ARG A 221 -19.23 -1.71 -1.25
CA ARG A 221 -20.24 -2.77 -1.36
C ARG A 221 -21.12 -2.84 -0.11
N LEU A 222 -20.52 -2.77 1.08
CA LEU A 222 -21.29 -2.75 2.33
C LEU A 222 -22.04 -1.42 2.49
N TRP A 223 -21.43 -0.30 2.08
CA TRP A 223 -22.06 1.01 2.08
C TRP A 223 -23.32 1.04 1.21
N GLN A 224 -23.30 0.40 0.05
CA GLN A 224 -24.49 0.25 -0.81
C GLN A 224 -25.66 -0.39 -0.04
N ARG A 225 -25.41 -1.38 0.83
CA ARG A 225 -26.46 -1.99 1.66
C ARG A 225 -26.98 -1.01 2.71
N VAL A 226 -26.11 -0.18 3.29
CA VAL A 226 -26.51 0.89 4.23
C VAL A 226 -27.38 1.92 3.53
N VAL A 227 -26.99 2.39 2.33
CA VAL A 227 -27.78 3.31 1.51
C VAL A 227 -29.18 2.76 1.25
N LEU A 228 -29.28 1.49 0.85
CA LEU A 228 -30.57 0.84 0.59
C LEU A 228 -31.45 0.77 1.85
N ARG A 229 -30.88 0.45 3.01
CA ARG A 229 -31.59 0.43 4.30
C ARG A 229 -32.06 1.81 4.76
N LEU A 230 -31.23 2.84 4.56
CA LEU A 230 -31.61 4.21 4.91
C LEU A 230 -32.72 4.71 4.00
N ARG A 231 -32.64 4.44 2.69
CA ARG A 231 -33.71 4.77 1.73
C ARG A 231 -35.02 4.04 2.02
N SER A 232 -34.98 2.79 2.49
CA SER A 232 -36.20 2.08 2.88
C SER A 232 -36.81 2.60 4.18
N ARG A 233 -35.99 3.12 5.11
CA ARG A 233 -36.47 3.59 6.43
C ARG A 233 -36.95 5.04 6.43
N PHE A 234 -36.26 5.92 5.71
CA PHE A 234 -36.51 7.37 5.74
C PHE A 234 -37.04 7.92 4.40
N GLY A 235 -37.33 7.04 3.43
CA GLY A 235 -37.70 7.42 2.07
C GLY A 235 -36.48 7.70 1.18
N ARG A 236 -36.72 7.68 -0.14
CA ARG A 236 -35.65 7.69 -1.15
C ARG A 236 -34.77 8.94 -1.11
N SER A 237 -35.39 10.12 -0.94
CA SER A 237 -34.69 11.41 -0.93
C SER A 237 -33.93 11.62 0.38
N ILE A 238 -34.62 11.62 1.52
CA ILE A 238 -34.03 11.86 2.83
C ILE A 238 -32.98 10.79 3.16
N GLY A 239 -33.30 9.51 2.98
CA GLY A 239 -32.35 8.43 3.20
C GLY A 239 -31.13 8.48 2.27
N GLY A 240 -31.30 9.00 1.05
CA GLY A 240 -30.20 9.26 0.12
C GLY A 240 -29.27 10.39 0.60
N VAL A 241 -29.83 11.50 1.06
CA VAL A 241 -29.07 12.64 1.61
C VAL A 241 -28.32 12.23 2.88
N ILE A 242 -28.97 11.55 3.82
CA ILE A 242 -28.33 11.05 5.04
C ILE A 242 -27.13 10.15 4.70
N ALA A 243 -27.30 9.24 3.73
CA ALA A 243 -26.20 8.38 3.30
C ALA A 243 -25.08 9.16 2.59
N ALA A 244 -25.38 10.18 1.80
CA ALA A 244 -24.35 11.01 1.18
C ALA A 244 -23.55 11.79 2.22
N VAL A 245 -24.24 12.46 3.16
CA VAL A 245 -23.62 13.22 4.25
C VAL A 245 -22.78 12.31 5.14
N ALA A 246 -23.30 11.15 5.53
CA ALA A 246 -22.55 10.19 6.34
C ALA A 246 -21.30 9.69 5.62
N LEU A 247 -21.36 9.46 4.30
CA LEU A 247 -20.18 9.07 3.53
C LEU A 247 -19.12 10.18 3.51
N VAL A 248 -19.54 11.44 3.31
CA VAL A 248 -18.63 12.59 3.35
C VAL A 248 -17.96 12.70 4.72
N VAL A 249 -18.72 12.56 5.81
CA VAL A 249 -18.16 12.55 7.17
C VAL A 249 -17.15 11.42 7.34
N LEU A 250 -17.46 10.20 6.89
CA LEU A 250 -16.52 9.08 6.98
C LEU A 250 -15.24 9.31 6.18
N VAL A 251 -15.33 9.89 4.97
CA VAL A 251 -14.16 10.24 4.16
C VAL A 251 -13.32 11.30 4.87
N LEU A 252 -13.96 12.37 5.38
CA LEU A 252 -13.25 13.41 6.12
C LEU A 252 -12.54 12.83 7.33
N VAL A 253 -13.21 12.01 8.14
CA VAL A 253 -12.63 11.34 9.31
C VAL A 253 -11.48 10.41 8.91
N ASN A 254 -11.62 9.66 7.81
CA ASN A 254 -10.55 8.79 7.32
C ASN A 254 -9.31 9.56 6.84
N SER A 255 -9.51 10.78 6.36
CA SER A 255 -8.45 11.67 5.88
C SER A 255 -7.84 12.56 6.96
N ILE A 256 -8.35 12.51 8.21
CA ILE A 256 -7.75 13.20 9.34
C ILE A 256 -6.32 12.66 9.54
N GLY A 257 -5.35 13.55 9.52
CA GLY A 257 -3.93 13.20 9.61
C GLY A 257 -3.25 13.21 8.24
N SER A 258 -3.77 12.53 7.22
CA SER A 258 -3.05 12.29 5.95
C SER A 258 -2.69 13.56 5.15
N PHE A 259 -3.60 14.53 5.02
CA PHE A 259 -3.33 15.76 4.24
C PHE A 259 -2.58 16.84 5.02
N ALA A 260 -2.68 16.81 6.35
CA ALA A 260 -2.08 17.83 7.19
C ALA A 260 -0.74 17.40 7.78
N LEU A 261 -0.42 16.10 7.86
CA LEU A 261 0.82 15.63 8.48
C LEU A 261 2.06 16.13 7.75
N PHE A 262 2.19 15.86 6.45
CA PHE A 262 3.36 16.30 5.68
C PHE A 262 3.46 17.83 5.63
N ALA A 263 2.35 18.53 5.41
CA ALA A 263 2.35 19.99 5.42
C ALA A 263 2.71 20.57 6.80
N ARG A 264 2.23 19.99 7.91
CA ARG A 264 2.57 20.41 9.28
C ARG A 264 4.00 20.06 9.65
N GLN A 265 4.48 18.87 9.29
CA GLN A 265 5.86 18.45 9.51
C GLN A 265 6.82 19.34 8.73
N GLN A 266 6.52 19.62 7.45
CA GLN A 266 7.28 20.55 6.64
C GLN A 266 7.24 21.97 7.23
N HIS A 267 6.07 22.48 7.63
CA HIS A 267 5.98 23.79 8.27
C HIS A 267 6.73 23.85 9.60
N ALA A 268 6.68 22.78 10.41
CA ALA A 268 7.41 22.70 11.66
C ALA A 268 8.92 22.70 11.41
N LEU A 269 9.39 21.91 10.44
CA LEU A 269 10.79 21.88 10.01
C LEU A 269 11.26 23.26 9.52
N GLN A 270 10.47 23.91 8.66
CA GLN A 270 10.77 25.24 8.12
C GLN A 270 10.88 26.33 9.20
N ARG A 271 10.23 26.15 10.35
CA ARG A 271 10.31 27.08 11.49
C ARG A 271 11.49 26.80 12.41
N GLN A 272 12.21 25.68 12.23
CA GLN A 272 13.39 25.39 13.04
C GLN A 272 14.55 26.31 12.63
N PRO A 273 15.21 26.99 13.59
CA PRO A 273 16.36 27.86 13.30
C PRO A 273 17.50 27.10 12.60
N ALA A 274 17.69 25.82 12.95
CA ALA A 274 18.67 24.95 12.32
C ALA A 274 18.40 24.77 10.81
N PHE A 275 17.14 24.56 10.42
CA PHE A 275 16.75 24.42 9.01
C PHE A 275 16.99 25.71 8.23
N ALA A 276 16.67 26.88 8.80
CA ALA A 276 16.93 28.16 8.16
C ALA A 276 18.44 28.40 7.96
N THR A 277 19.26 28.02 8.94
CA THR A 277 20.72 28.11 8.88
C THR A 277 21.29 27.19 7.79
N GLU A 278 20.83 25.94 7.75
CA GLU A 278 21.24 24.96 6.74
C GLU A 278 20.84 25.40 5.33
N MET A 279 19.59 25.86 5.14
CA MET A 279 19.11 26.36 3.85
C MET A 279 19.88 27.59 3.38
N THR A 280 20.27 28.48 4.30
CA THR A 280 21.10 29.65 3.98
C THR A 280 22.50 29.21 3.54
N SER A 281 23.10 28.24 4.23
CA SER A 281 24.39 27.65 3.87
C SER A 281 24.36 26.97 2.49
N ILE A 282 23.32 26.18 2.21
CA ILE A 282 23.11 25.54 0.91
C ILE A 282 22.98 26.60 -0.18
N ARG A 283 22.14 27.63 0.01
CA ARG A 283 21.95 28.71 -0.97
C ARG A 283 23.24 29.50 -1.21
N ALA A 284 24.00 29.80 -0.16
CA ALA A 284 25.29 30.49 -0.31
C ALA A 284 26.29 29.63 -1.09
N THR A 285 26.34 28.33 -0.80
CA THR A 285 27.22 27.39 -1.51
C THR A 285 26.83 27.27 -3.00
N LEU A 286 25.53 27.19 -3.28
CA LEU A 286 25.01 27.16 -4.66
C LEU A 286 25.28 28.47 -5.40
N ALA A 287 25.12 29.63 -4.75
CA ALA A 287 25.40 30.92 -5.36
C ALA A 287 26.88 31.10 -5.73
N VAL A 288 27.80 30.66 -4.85
CA VAL A 288 29.23 30.64 -5.16
C VAL A 288 29.51 29.70 -6.34
N ALA A 289 28.95 28.49 -6.33
CA ALA A 289 29.14 27.52 -7.40
C ALA A 289 28.64 28.07 -8.76
N ASP A 290 27.46 28.70 -8.79
CA ASP A 290 26.91 29.32 -10.00
C ASP A 290 27.81 30.47 -10.49
N SER A 291 28.32 31.31 -9.57
CA SER A 291 29.21 32.42 -9.91
C SER A 291 30.57 31.98 -10.47
N GLU A 292 31.04 30.79 -10.07
CA GLU A 292 32.28 30.19 -10.54
C GLU A 292 32.07 29.27 -11.76
N GLY A 293 30.83 29.18 -12.29
CA GLY A 293 30.48 28.27 -13.39
C GLY A 293 30.62 26.78 -13.04
N LEU A 294 30.72 26.46 -11.75
CA LEU A 294 30.93 25.12 -11.25
C LEU A 294 29.61 24.34 -11.23
N ARG A 295 29.50 23.36 -12.13
CA ARG A 295 28.44 22.34 -12.08
C ARG A 295 28.76 21.30 -10.97
N ARG A 296 28.72 21.71 -9.70
CA ARG A 296 28.86 20.74 -8.59
C ARG A 296 27.53 20.04 -8.33
N ILE A 297 27.60 18.72 -8.15
CA ILE A 297 26.49 17.92 -7.62
C ILE A 297 26.46 18.16 -6.12
N LEU A 298 25.27 18.39 -5.55
CA LEU A 298 25.09 18.45 -4.11
C LEU A 298 25.48 17.08 -3.51
N GLN A 299 26.72 16.98 -3.02
CA GLN A 299 27.24 15.74 -2.48
C GLN A 299 26.94 15.69 -0.98
N LEU A 300 26.14 14.71 -0.57
CA LEU A 300 25.93 14.42 0.84
C LEU A 300 27.28 14.07 1.50
N PRO A 301 27.43 14.31 2.82
CA PRO A 301 28.63 13.93 3.55
C PRO A 301 28.97 12.46 3.27
N MET A 302 30.12 12.21 2.67
CA MET A 302 30.60 10.85 2.48
C MET A 302 31.18 10.35 3.79
N ALA A 303 30.65 9.24 4.26
CA ALA A 303 31.08 8.59 5.49
C ALA A 303 31.58 7.19 5.14
N ALA A 304 32.69 6.77 5.76
CA ALA A 304 33.18 5.41 5.59
C ALA A 304 32.18 4.44 6.24
N TRP A 305 31.64 3.53 5.44
CA TRP A 305 30.87 2.38 5.93
C TRP A 305 31.84 1.37 6.58
N PRO A 306 31.48 0.65 7.66
CA PRO A 306 30.18 0.62 8.34
C PRO A 306 30.05 1.56 9.56
N GLU A 307 31.16 2.06 10.12
CA GLU A 307 31.18 2.73 11.42
C GLU A 307 31.83 4.12 11.33
N ALA A 308 31.11 5.08 10.77
CA ALA A 308 31.43 6.48 11.00
C ALA A 308 30.50 7.07 12.07
N PRO A 309 30.94 8.07 12.85
CA PRO A 309 30.04 8.83 13.69
C PRO A 309 29.11 9.69 12.82
N ALA A 310 27.97 10.12 13.37
CA ALA A 310 27.06 11.03 12.68
C ALA A 310 27.81 12.31 12.24
N ILE A 311 27.77 12.64 10.94
CA ILE A 311 28.47 13.81 10.41
C ILE A 311 27.50 14.98 10.43
N ARG A 312 27.76 15.98 11.27
CA ARG A 312 26.92 17.21 11.38
C ARG A 312 25.43 16.90 11.64
N GLY A 313 25.15 15.88 12.45
CA GLY A 313 23.77 15.48 12.77
C GLY A 313 23.10 14.60 11.71
N PHE A 314 23.76 14.32 10.58
CA PHE A 314 23.36 13.23 9.70
C PHE A 314 23.81 11.91 10.32
N GLU A 315 22.87 11.17 10.90
CA GLU A 315 23.09 9.74 11.16
C GLU A 315 23.47 9.08 9.82
N LEU A 316 24.46 8.20 9.81
CA LEU A 316 24.70 7.39 8.62
C LEU A 316 23.40 6.70 8.23
N TYR A 317 23.22 6.50 6.93
CA TYR A 317 22.11 5.74 6.38
C TYR A 317 22.24 4.28 6.86
N ASN A 318 21.81 4.04 8.09
CA ASN A 318 21.95 2.77 8.77
C ASN A 318 20.87 1.87 8.19
N HIS A 319 21.28 0.92 7.36
CA HIS A 319 20.43 -0.20 6.99
C HIS A 319 20.30 -1.11 8.21
N LEU A 320 19.49 -0.70 9.18
CA LEU A 320 18.64 -1.68 9.84
C LEU A 320 17.51 -2.04 8.85
#